data_AF-A0A836C917-F1
#
_entry.id   AF-A0A836C917-F1
#
_cell.length_a   1.000
_cell.length_b   1.000
_cell.length_c   1.000
_cell.angle_alpha   90.00
_cell.angle_beta   90.00
_cell.angle_gamma   90.00
#
_symmetry.space_group_name_H-M   'P 1'
#
loop_
_entity.id
_entity.type
_entity.pdbx_description
1 polymer ?
#
loop_
_entity_poly.entity_id
_entity_poly.type
_entity_poly.pdbx_seq_one_letter_code
_entity_poly.pdbx_strand_id
1 'polypeptide(L)'
;MGGSGYAADVTYQAELLRHLALKFKQTMGYVIPGKLLAKDAADLAQAPTQGGKHRPLGCSCFLAYVGGEGESPMLTRIDPTGQSFDLWAGTAGRGMGSASNWLQKKFESQAAQGQQVGAWEGDWKECARLCVCCITKATLSAMGSAKHAHSSVKLKPLTADTLEVLVWEHGSAAPRLCSAEEREELLQQAQSLLGEDG
;
A
#
# COMPACT_ATOMS: atom_id res chain seq x y z
N MET A 1 -1.19 -8.31 -1.32
CA MET A 1 -1.49 -7.63 -0.04
C MET A 1 -0.19 -7.19 0.59
N GLY A 2 -0.12 -5.96 1.09
CA GLY A 2 0.95 -5.45 1.95
C GLY A 2 0.32 -4.77 3.17
N GLY A 3 1.08 -4.49 4.23
CA GLY A 3 0.50 -3.88 5.42
C GLY A 3 1.53 -3.34 6.41
N SER A 4 1.05 -2.56 7.38
CA SER A 4 1.86 -1.99 8.47
C SER A 4 1.25 -2.36 9.82
N GLY A 5 2.09 -2.63 10.81
CA GLY A 5 1.69 -3.05 12.14
C GLY A 5 2.51 -4.25 12.62
N TYR A 6 1.89 -5.15 13.38
CA TYR A 6 2.53 -6.42 13.72
C TYR A 6 2.64 -7.32 12.49
N ALA A 7 3.87 -7.68 12.11
CA ALA A 7 4.12 -8.51 10.94
C ALA A 7 3.37 -9.86 10.98
N ALA A 8 3.28 -10.47 12.16
CA ALA A 8 2.53 -11.72 12.36
C ALA A 8 1.04 -11.57 11.99
N ASP A 9 0.43 -10.42 12.28
CA ASP A 9 -0.99 -10.19 11.98
C ASP A 9 -1.22 -9.94 10.49
N VAL A 10 -0.29 -9.25 9.82
CA VAL A 10 -0.32 -9.06 8.36
C VAL A 10 -0.18 -10.41 7.66
N THR A 11 0.78 -11.24 8.08
CA THR A 11 0.98 -12.58 7.52
C THR A 11 -0.24 -13.47 7.76
N TYR A 12 -0.81 -13.46 8.97
CA TYR A 12 -2.03 -14.20 9.30
C TYR A 12 -3.20 -13.82 8.38
N GLN A 13 -3.45 -12.51 8.18
CA GLN A 13 -4.50 -12.08 7.25
C GLN A 13 -4.22 -12.56 5.82
N ALA A 14 -2.99 -12.39 5.34
CA ALA A 14 -2.62 -12.78 3.98
C ALA A 14 -2.79 -14.29 3.75
N GLU A 15 -2.44 -15.12 4.72
CA GLU A 15 -2.59 -16.59 4.64
C GLU A 15 -4.06 -17.01 4.60
N LEU A 16 -4.90 -16.45 5.48
CA LEU A 16 -6.34 -16.74 5.47
C LEU A 16 -6.99 -16.32 4.16
N LEU A 17 -6.63 -15.17 3.61
CA LEU A 17 -7.16 -14.72 2.33
C LEU A 17 -6.74 -15.61 1.17
N ARG A 18 -5.50 -16.12 1.17
CA ARG A 18 -5.07 -17.13 0.17
C ARG A 18 -5.93 -18.38 0.28
N HIS A 19 -6.17 -18.88 1.48
CA HIS A 19 -7.01 -20.05 1.70
C HIS A 19 -8.46 -19.82 1.24
N LEU A 20 -9.04 -18.66 1.57
CA LEU A 20 -10.39 -18.28 1.13
C LEU A 20 -10.48 -18.17 -0.39
N ALA A 21 -9.50 -17.54 -1.03
CA ALA A 21 -9.46 -17.42 -2.49
C ALA A 21 -9.38 -18.79 -3.19
N LEU A 22 -8.56 -19.72 -2.65
CA LEU A 22 -8.46 -21.08 -3.16
C LEU A 22 -9.77 -21.86 -2.99
N LYS A 23 -10.37 -21.80 -1.79
CA LYS A 23 -11.65 -22.46 -1.51
C LYS A 23 -12.77 -21.90 -2.39
N PHE A 24 -12.82 -20.58 -2.57
CA PHE A 24 -13.79 -19.93 -3.45
C PHE A 24 -13.64 -20.44 -4.88
N LYS A 25 -12.41 -20.49 -5.40
CA LYS A 25 -12.14 -20.99 -6.76
C LYS A 25 -12.53 -22.46 -6.93
N GLN A 26 -12.28 -23.29 -5.92
CA GLN A 26 -12.68 -24.71 -5.95
C GLN A 26 -14.21 -24.88 -5.97
N THR A 27 -14.94 -24.07 -5.19
CA THR A 27 -16.40 -24.18 -5.07
C THR A 27 -17.13 -23.53 -6.24
N MET A 28 -16.68 -22.35 -6.67
CA MET A 28 -17.39 -21.52 -7.66
C MET A 28 -16.86 -21.69 -9.09
N GLY A 29 -15.69 -22.29 -9.27
CA GLY A 29 -15.08 -22.54 -10.58
C GLY A 29 -14.36 -21.34 -11.21
N TYR A 30 -14.33 -20.18 -10.55
CA TYR A 30 -13.64 -18.98 -11.04
C TYR A 30 -12.92 -18.24 -9.90
N VAL A 31 -12.04 -17.28 -10.25
CA VAL A 31 -11.25 -16.52 -9.27
C VAL A 31 -12.15 -15.56 -8.48
N ILE A 32 -11.98 -15.49 -7.16
CA ILE A 32 -12.74 -14.58 -6.31
C ILE A 32 -12.62 -13.12 -6.79
N PRO A 33 -13.73 -12.37 -6.91
CA PRO A 33 -13.66 -10.94 -7.20
C PRO A 33 -12.88 -10.20 -6.11
N GLY A 34 -11.94 -9.34 -6.50
CA GLY A 34 -11.06 -8.67 -5.54
C GLY A 34 -11.80 -7.82 -4.50
N LYS A 35 -12.92 -7.19 -4.88
CA LYS A 35 -13.79 -6.46 -3.96
C LYS A 35 -14.44 -7.36 -2.90
N LEU A 36 -14.80 -8.59 -3.28
CA LEU A 36 -15.34 -9.59 -2.34
C LEU A 36 -14.23 -10.05 -1.39
N LEU A 37 -13.03 -10.32 -1.91
CA LEU A 37 -11.87 -10.67 -1.08
C LEU A 37 -11.47 -9.56 -0.10
N ALA A 38 -11.64 -8.29 -0.49
CA ALA A 38 -11.42 -7.14 0.39
C ALA A 38 -12.44 -7.08 1.53
N LYS A 39 -13.71 -7.42 1.26
CA LYS A 39 -14.74 -7.56 2.28
C LYS A 39 -14.43 -8.71 3.23
N ASP A 40 -14.02 -9.87 2.72
CA ASP A 40 -13.61 -11.00 3.56
C ASP A 40 -12.44 -10.61 4.48
N ALA A 41 -11.48 -9.81 3.99
CA ALA A 41 -10.37 -9.29 4.79
C ALA A 41 -10.86 -8.38 5.94
N ALA A 42 -11.82 -7.51 5.66
CA ALA A 42 -12.45 -6.65 6.65
C ALA A 42 -13.22 -7.46 7.71
N ASP A 43 -14.00 -8.45 7.30
CA ASP A 43 -14.74 -9.33 8.22
C ASP A 43 -13.78 -10.13 9.12
N LEU A 44 -12.64 -10.60 8.58
CA LEU A 44 -11.58 -11.25 9.36
C LEU A 44 -10.95 -10.32 10.41
N ALA A 45 -10.73 -9.06 10.07
CA ALA A 45 -10.22 -8.06 11.01
C ALA A 45 -11.28 -7.66 12.05
N GLN A 46 -12.56 -7.64 11.67
CA GLN A 46 -13.67 -7.31 12.57
C GLN A 46 -13.93 -8.42 13.60
N ALA A 47 -13.87 -9.69 13.22
CA ALA A 47 -14.26 -10.82 14.07
C ALA A 47 -13.65 -10.81 15.50
N PRO A 48 -12.33 -10.62 15.70
CA PRO A 48 -11.75 -10.57 17.05
C PRO A 48 -12.12 -9.31 17.85
N THR A 49 -12.73 -8.29 17.24
CA THR A 49 -13.16 -7.06 17.96
C THR A 49 -14.44 -7.25 18.77
N GLN A 50 -15.24 -8.25 18.44
CA GLN A 50 -16.54 -8.51 19.08
C GLN A 50 -16.46 -9.61 20.14
N GLY A 51 -15.46 -10.49 20.07
CA GLY A 51 -15.29 -11.62 20.97
C GLY A 51 -14.12 -11.45 21.93
N GLY A 52 -14.35 -11.59 23.24
CA GLY A 52 -13.30 -11.49 24.26
C GLY A 52 -12.26 -12.63 24.29
N LYS A 53 -12.26 -13.52 23.27
CA LYS A 53 -11.35 -14.68 23.20
C LYS A 53 -10.01 -14.36 22.54
N HIS A 54 -9.98 -13.35 21.66
CA HIS A 54 -8.78 -12.99 20.89
C HIS A 54 -8.59 -11.48 20.94
N ARG A 55 -7.34 -11.03 20.86
CA ARG A 55 -7.06 -9.61 20.69
C ARG A 55 -7.39 -9.17 19.24
N PRO A 56 -7.75 -7.90 19.01
CA PRO A 56 -7.83 -7.32 17.67
C PRO A 56 -6.51 -7.46 16.91
N LEU A 57 -6.60 -7.48 15.57
CA LEU A 57 -5.43 -7.47 14.69
C LEU A 57 -4.78 -6.09 14.74
N GLY A 58 -3.51 -6.03 15.13
CA GLY A 58 -2.75 -4.78 15.24
C GLY A 58 -2.06 -4.40 13.93
N CYS A 59 -2.77 -4.48 12.82
CA CYS A 59 -2.26 -4.13 11.50
C CYS A 59 -3.32 -3.46 10.61
N SER A 60 -2.88 -2.53 9.76
CA SER A 60 -3.65 -2.01 8.62
C SER A 60 -3.05 -2.58 7.35
N CYS A 61 -3.89 -3.14 6.49
CA CYS A 61 -3.49 -3.87 5.28
C CYS A 61 -4.01 -3.15 4.03
N PHE A 62 -3.25 -3.23 2.95
CA PHE A 62 -3.66 -2.81 1.62
C PHE A 62 -3.80 -4.05 0.73
N LEU A 63 -4.96 -4.16 0.08
CA LEU A 63 -5.24 -5.15 -0.95
C LEU A 63 -5.38 -4.44 -2.30
N ALA A 64 -4.42 -4.69 -3.19
CA ALA A 64 -4.49 -4.31 -4.60
C ALA A 64 -5.09 -5.47 -5.40
N TYR A 65 -5.99 -5.17 -6.35
CA TYR A 65 -6.66 -6.14 -7.21
C TYR A 65 -7.13 -5.49 -8.51
N VAL A 66 -7.46 -6.30 -9.50
CA VAL A 66 -8.10 -5.85 -10.76
C VAL A 66 -9.61 -5.90 -10.59
N GLY A 67 -10.30 -4.81 -10.92
CA GLY A 67 -11.76 -4.67 -10.85
C GLY A 67 -12.51 -5.39 -11.98
N GLY A 68 -13.82 -5.61 -11.79
CA GLY A 68 -14.67 -6.36 -12.73
C GLY A 68 -15.28 -5.53 -13.87
N GLU A 69 -15.50 -4.22 -13.71
CA GLU A 69 -15.88 -3.33 -14.82
C GLU A 69 -14.61 -2.65 -15.36
N GLY A 70 -14.22 -2.99 -16.61
CA GLY A 70 -13.14 -2.30 -17.33
C GLY A 70 -11.71 -2.64 -16.92
N GLU A 71 -11.48 -3.68 -16.11
CA GLU A 71 -10.16 -4.16 -15.68
C GLU A 71 -9.23 -3.10 -15.02
N SER A 72 -9.83 -2.08 -14.42
CA SER A 72 -9.07 -1.02 -13.75
C SER A 72 -8.39 -1.54 -12.47
N PRO A 73 -7.17 -1.09 -12.17
CA PRO A 73 -6.50 -1.38 -10.91
C PRO A 73 -7.24 -0.71 -9.74
N MET A 74 -7.48 -1.48 -8.69
CA MET A 74 -8.17 -1.07 -7.47
C MET A 74 -7.27 -1.28 -6.25
N LEU A 75 -7.38 -0.38 -5.28
CA LEU A 75 -6.69 -0.48 -4.00
C LEU A 75 -7.69 -0.28 -2.86
N THR A 76 -7.74 -1.24 -1.94
CA THR A 76 -8.57 -1.15 -0.73
C THR A 76 -7.68 -1.24 0.50
N ARG A 77 -7.81 -0.29 1.42
CA ARG A 77 -7.23 -0.35 2.77
C ARG A 77 -8.19 -1.02 3.72
N ILE A 78 -7.69 -1.91 4.58
CA ILE A 78 -8.41 -2.60 5.64
C ILE A 78 -7.80 -2.18 6.97
N ASP A 79 -8.61 -1.58 7.84
CA ASP A 79 -8.18 -1.11 9.15
C ASP A 79 -8.45 -2.16 10.25
N PRO A 80 -7.72 -2.10 11.39
CA PRO A 80 -7.87 -3.04 12.52
C PRO A 80 -9.30 -3.27 13.05
N THR A 81 -10.20 -2.32 12.79
CA THR A 81 -11.60 -2.34 13.22
C THR A 81 -12.50 -3.15 12.28
N GLY A 82 -11.97 -3.63 11.15
CA GLY A 82 -12.75 -4.29 10.11
C GLY A 82 -13.46 -3.32 9.15
N GLN A 83 -13.00 -2.07 9.07
CA GLN A 83 -13.47 -1.14 8.04
C GLN A 83 -12.58 -1.23 6.79
N SER A 84 -13.21 -1.19 5.62
CA SER A 84 -12.52 -1.16 4.32
C SER A 84 -12.77 0.16 3.59
N PHE A 85 -11.71 0.74 3.02
CA PHE A 85 -11.75 1.99 2.27
C PHE A 85 -11.15 1.78 0.89
N ASP A 86 -11.90 2.05 -0.17
CA ASP A 86 -11.33 2.10 -1.52
C ASP A 86 -10.60 3.42 -1.72
N LEU A 87 -9.40 3.34 -2.27
CA LEU A 87 -8.49 4.46 -2.40
C LEU A 87 -7.83 4.39 -3.78
N TRP A 88 -7.49 5.54 -4.36
CA TRP A 88 -6.62 5.57 -5.53
C TRP A 88 -5.15 5.38 -5.15
N ALA A 89 -4.78 5.90 -3.98
CA ALA A 89 -3.48 5.70 -3.37
C ALA A 89 -3.59 5.92 -1.86
N GLY A 90 -2.70 5.30 -1.09
CA GLY A 90 -2.75 5.38 0.36
C GLY A 90 -1.40 5.06 0.99
N THR A 91 -1.24 5.48 2.24
CA THR A 91 -0.05 5.20 3.04
C THR A 91 -0.46 4.68 4.41
N ALA A 92 0.41 3.90 5.04
CA ALA A 92 0.23 3.47 6.44
C ALA A 92 1.60 3.33 7.12
N GLY A 93 1.60 3.42 8.45
CA GLY A 93 2.79 3.23 9.27
C GLY A 93 3.47 4.53 9.71
N ARG A 94 4.76 4.44 10.04
CA ARG A 94 5.54 5.59 10.54
C ARG A 94 5.72 6.63 9.44
N GLY A 95 5.49 7.90 9.76
CA GLY A 95 5.58 8.99 8.78
C GLY A 95 4.35 9.13 7.85
N MET A 96 3.28 8.35 8.08
CA MET A 96 2.04 8.39 7.30
C MET A 96 1.48 9.79 7.12
N GLY A 97 1.42 10.61 8.19
CA GLY A 97 0.85 11.97 8.10
C GLY A 97 1.56 12.85 7.07
N SER A 98 2.91 12.84 7.04
CA SER A 98 3.66 13.62 6.05
C SER A 98 3.52 13.07 4.63
N ALA A 99 3.46 11.74 4.49
CA ALA A 99 3.34 11.10 3.19
C ALA A 99 1.96 11.31 2.57
N SER A 100 0.90 11.14 3.36
CA SER A 100 -0.48 11.41 2.94
C SER A 100 -0.67 12.87 2.55
N ASN A 101 -0.12 13.82 3.31
CA ASN A 101 -0.20 15.24 2.97
C ASN A 101 0.51 15.58 1.65
N TRP A 102 1.67 14.97 1.38
CA TRP A 102 2.38 15.16 0.10
C TRP A 102 1.59 14.58 -1.06
N LEU A 103 1.08 13.35 -0.89
CA LEU A 103 0.27 12.66 -1.90
C LEU A 103 -1.01 13.44 -2.23
N GLN A 104 -1.71 13.94 -1.21
CA GLN A 104 -2.91 14.76 -1.38
C GLN A 104 -2.62 16.01 -2.22
N LYS A 105 -1.59 16.78 -1.85
CA LYS A 105 -1.19 17.98 -2.61
C LYS A 105 -0.84 17.65 -4.06
N LYS A 106 -0.19 16.51 -4.31
CA LYS A 106 0.17 16.08 -5.66
C LYS A 106 -1.07 15.79 -6.50
N PHE A 107 -2.03 15.04 -5.97
CA PHE A 107 -3.28 14.76 -6.67
C PHE A 107 -4.15 16.00 -6.87
N GLU A 108 -4.21 16.91 -5.88
CA GLU A 108 -4.91 18.19 -6.02
C GLU A 108 -4.29 19.05 -7.13
N SER A 109 -2.95 19.06 -7.23
CA SER A 109 -2.23 19.76 -8.30
C SER A 109 -2.50 19.16 -9.68
N GLN A 110 -2.53 17.83 -9.79
CA GLN A 110 -2.91 17.14 -11.04
C GLN A 110 -4.36 17.43 -11.44
N ALA A 111 -5.27 17.41 -10.46
CA ALA A 111 -6.68 17.76 -10.67
C ALA A 111 -6.83 19.20 -11.21
N ALA A 112 -6.09 20.15 -10.64
CA ALA A 112 -6.10 21.55 -11.08
C ALA A 112 -5.56 21.73 -12.52
N GLN A 113 -4.70 20.82 -12.97
CA GLN A 113 -4.18 20.79 -14.34
C GLN A 113 -5.11 20.05 -15.31
N GLY A 114 -6.28 19.61 -14.87
CA GLY A 114 -7.27 18.91 -15.68
C GLY A 114 -6.94 17.44 -15.94
N GLN A 115 -5.96 16.86 -15.24
CA GLN A 115 -5.73 15.41 -15.28
C GLN A 115 -6.82 14.68 -14.50
N GLN A 116 -7.32 13.57 -15.04
CA GLN A 116 -8.32 12.74 -14.38
C GLN A 116 -7.71 12.10 -13.13
N VAL A 117 -8.27 12.45 -11.97
CA VAL A 117 -7.88 11.84 -10.69
C VAL A 117 -8.60 10.51 -10.55
N GLY A 118 -7.84 9.42 -10.44
CA GLY A 118 -8.37 8.12 -10.04
C GLY A 118 -8.43 7.02 -11.10
N ALA A 119 -8.12 7.33 -12.35
CA ALA A 119 -7.77 6.33 -13.36
C ALA A 119 -6.28 6.51 -13.69
N TRP A 120 -5.46 5.52 -13.32
CA TRP A 120 -4.05 5.58 -13.67
C TRP A 120 -3.86 5.14 -15.13
N GLU A 121 -3.51 6.08 -16.00
CA GLU A 121 -3.26 5.82 -17.43
C GLU A 121 -1.75 5.87 -17.79
N GLY A 122 -0.87 6.04 -16.80
CA GLY A 122 0.58 6.19 -17.00
C GLY A 122 1.37 4.88 -16.94
N ASP A 123 2.67 4.96 -17.26
CA ASP A 123 3.60 3.85 -17.09
C ASP A 123 3.71 3.43 -15.61
N TRP A 124 3.95 2.15 -15.36
CA TRP A 124 4.13 1.63 -13.99
C TRP A 124 5.31 2.33 -13.29
N LYS A 125 6.32 2.77 -14.04
CA LYS A 125 7.47 3.50 -13.52
C LYS A 125 7.07 4.81 -12.87
N GLU A 126 6.13 5.55 -13.47
CA GLU A 126 5.63 6.79 -12.91
C GLU A 126 4.85 6.54 -11.61
N CYS A 127 4.04 5.47 -11.56
CA CYS A 127 3.31 5.06 -10.36
C CYS A 127 4.28 4.67 -9.25
N ALA A 128 5.26 3.80 -9.57
CA ALA A 128 6.30 3.38 -8.65
C ALA A 128 7.10 4.56 -8.12
N ARG A 129 7.45 5.52 -8.97
CA ARG A 129 8.17 6.75 -8.57
C ARG A 129 7.36 7.57 -7.58
N LEU A 130 6.05 7.75 -7.76
CA LEU A 130 5.19 8.43 -6.78
C LEU A 130 5.17 7.67 -5.44
N CYS A 131 5.04 6.34 -5.46
CA CYS A 131 5.13 5.53 -4.24
C CYS A 131 6.48 5.69 -3.53
N VAL A 132 7.58 5.69 -4.28
CA VAL A 132 8.94 5.87 -3.74
C VAL A 132 9.12 7.30 -3.17
N CYS A 133 8.55 8.32 -3.80
CA CYS A 133 8.51 9.68 -3.25
C CYS A 133 7.75 9.73 -1.91
N CYS A 134 6.58 9.09 -1.83
CA CYS A 134 5.79 9.03 -0.60
C CYS A 134 6.57 8.41 0.56
N ILE A 135 7.15 7.23 0.36
CA ILE A 135 7.90 6.53 1.42
C ILE A 135 9.21 7.25 1.76
N THR A 136 9.86 7.91 0.80
CA THR A 136 11.03 8.75 1.05
C THR A 136 10.65 9.96 1.91
N LYS A 137 9.54 10.65 1.60
CA LYS A 137 9.02 11.75 2.43
C LYS A 137 8.65 11.30 3.84
N ALA A 138 8.00 10.14 3.96
CA ALA A 138 7.67 9.51 5.24
C ALA A 138 8.94 9.28 6.08
N THR A 139 9.98 8.73 5.45
CA THR A 139 11.26 8.40 6.09
C THR A 139 11.99 9.66 6.54
N LEU A 140 12.12 10.67 5.68
CA LEU A 140 12.76 11.95 6.02
C LEU A 140 12.04 12.66 7.16
N SER A 141 10.69 12.69 7.14
CA SER A 141 9.88 13.26 8.20
C SER A 141 10.09 12.52 9.53
N ALA A 142 10.03 11.18 9.50
CA ALA A 142 10.24 10.35 10.69
C ALA A 142 11.66 10.50 11.26
N MET A 143 12.68 10.65 10.40
CA MET A 143 14.05 10.96 10.83
C MET A 143 14.17 12.33 11.50
N GLY A 144 13.45 13.35 11.01
CA GLY A 144 13.40 14.68 11.62
C GLY A 144 12.77 14.67 13.02
N SER A 145 11.65 13.96 13.19
CA SER A 145 10.98 13.80 14.48
C SER A 145 11.80 12.97 15.48
N ALA A 146 12.54 11.95 15.01
CA ALA A 146 13.37 11.10 15.86
C ALA A 146 14.54 11.82 16.55
N LYS A 147 14.91 13.04 16.10
CA LYS A 147 15.92 13.87 16.79
C LYS A 147 15.52 14.28 18.20
N HIS A 148 14.21 14.28 18.51
CA HIS A 148 13.67 14.71 19.80
C HIS A 148 13.10 13.56 20.64
N ALA A 149 13.15 12.32 20.15
CA ALA A 149 12.60 11.15 20.83
C ALA A 149 13.73 10.26 21.37
N HIS A 150 13.61 9.80 22.63
CA HIS A 150 14.51 8.83 23.27
C HIS A 150 14.42 7.41 22.68
N SER A 151 13.98 7.23 21.43
CA SER A 151 13.88 5.91 20.81
C SER A 151 15.25 5.43 20.33
N SER A 152 15.60 4.19 20.69
CA SER A 152 16.88 3.54 20.41
C SER A 152 17.16 3.22 18.93
N VAL A 153 16.17 3.34 18.05
CA VAL A 153 16.32 3.00 16.61
C VAL A 153 16.41 4.27 15.78
N LYS A 154 17.62 4.62 15.34
CA LYS A 154 17.85 5.70 14.38
C LYS A 154 17.44 5.22 12.98
N LEU A 155 16.41 5.84 12.41
CA LEU A 155 16.05 5.63 11.01
C LEU A 155 17.17 6.12 10.09
N LYS A 156 17.48 5.34 9.06
CA LYS A 156 18.42 5.69 8.00
C LYS A 156 17.66 6.06 6.73
N PRO A 157 18.27 6.82 5.80
CA PRO A 157 17.71 7.02 4.47
C PRO A 157 17.47 5.68 3.76
N LEU A 158 16.48 5.67 2.87
CA LEU A 158 16.17 4.49 2.05
C LEU A 158 17.30 4.24 1.05
N THR A 159 17.71 2.98 0.96
CA THR A 159 18.57 2.44 -0.10
C THR A 159 17.82 1.35 -0.85
N ALA A 160 18.35 0.91 -2.00
CA ALA A 160 17.77 -0.17 -2.78
C ALA A 160 17.69 -1.50 -2.02
N ASP A 161 18.51 -1.71 -0.98
CA ASP A 161 18.46 -2.90 -0.12
C ASP A 161 17.35 -2.84 0.94
N THR A 162 16.99 -1.64 1.38
CA THR A 162 15.95 -1.43 2.41
C THR A 162 14.56 -1.19 1.84
N LEU A 163 14.49 -0.89 0.54
CA LEU A 163 13.27 -0.60 -0.18
C LEU A 163 12.88 -1.84 -0.98
N GLU A 164 11.62 -2.27 -0.84
CA GLU A 164 10.99 -3.24 -1.72
C GLU A 164 9.90 -2.56 -2.53
N VAL A 165 9.90 -2.79 -3.84
CA VAL A 165 8.88 -2.27 -4.75
C VAL A 165 8.30 -3.45 -5.50
N LEU A 166 7.00 -3.68 -5.30
CA LEU A 166 6.23 -4.70 -5.97
C LEU A 166 5.29 -4.02 -6.96
N VAL A 167 5.38 -4.42 -8.22
CA VAL A 167 4.57 -3.86 -9.32
C VAL A 167 3.66 -4.94 -9.86
N TRP A 168 2.42 -4.59 -10.13
CA TRP A 168 1.49 -5.48 -10.81
C TRP A 168 0.90 -4.75 -12.02
N GLU A 169 1.36 -5.13 -13.20
CA GLU A 169 0.86 -4.58 -14.45
C GLU A 169 -0.45 -5.26 -14.84
N HIS A 170 -1.35 -4.49 -15.43
CA HIS A 170 -2.57 -5.01 -16.01
C HIS A 170 -2.22 -6.04 -17.12
N GLY A 171 -2.97 -7.15 -17.17
CA GLY A 171 -2.68 -8.30 -18.05
C GLY A 171 -1.59 -9.24 -17.55
N SER A 172 -0.81 -8.88 -16.53
CA SER A 172 0.16 -9.79 -15.91
C SER A 172 -0.52 -10.76 -14.94
N ALA A 173 -0.15 -12.05 -15.03
CA ALA A 173 -0.73 -13.09 -14.18
C ALA A 173 -0.37 -12.95 -12.69
N ALA A 174 0.76 -12.29 -12.39
CA ALA A 174 1.26 -12.11 -11.03
C ALA A 174 2.06 -10.81 -10.92
N PRO A 175 2.16 -10.24 -9.71
CA PRO A 175 3.05 -9.12 -9.45
C PRO A 175 4.53 -9.52 -9.54
N ARG A 176 5.38 -8.55 -9.90
CA ARG A 176 6.84 -8.66 -10.02
C ARG A 176 7.53 -7.76 -9.01
N LEU A 177 8.61 -8.25 -8.40
CA LEU A 177 9.51 -7.42 -7.60
C LEU A 177 10.47 -6.65 -8.52
N CYS A 178 10.62 -5.34 -8.30
CA CYS A 178 11.61 -4.55 -9.03
C CYS A 178 13.05 -5.02 -8.71
N SER A 179 13.96 -4.98 -9.68
CA SER A 179 15.38 -5.27 -9.49
C SER A 179 16.06 -4.22 -8.61
N ALA A 180 17.27 -4.49 -8.13
CA ALA A 180 18.03 -3.50 -7.36
C ALA A 180 18.30 -2.24 -8.19
N GLU A 181 18.67 -2.40 -9.47
CA GLU A 181 18.91 -1.30 -10.42
C GLU A 181 17.65 -0.45 -10.63
N GLU A 182 16.48 -1.08 -10.83
CA GLU A 182 15.20 -0.35 -10.97
C GLU A 182 14.88 0.42 -9.68
N ARG A 183 15.16 -0.14 -8.50
CA ARG A 183 14.93 0.55 -7.22
C ARG A 183 15.89 1.71 -7.00
N GLU A 184 17.15 1.60 -7.43
CA GLU A 184 18.11 2.71 -7.41
C GLU A 184 17.68 3.85 -8.34
N GLU A 185 17.27 3.53 -9.56
CA GLU A 185 16.76 4.51 -10.52
C GLU A 185 15.54 5.26 -9.95
N LEU A 186 14.57 4.52 -9.38
CA LEU A 186 13.39 5.11 -8.76
C LEU A 186 13.75 6.00 -7.56
N LEU A 187 14.74 5.62 -6.75
CA LEU A 187 15.21 6.44 -5.63
C LEU A 187 15.87 7.73 -6.10
N GLN A 188 16.69 7.69 -7.16
CA GLN A 188 17.31 8.89 -7.73
C GLN A 188 16.24 9.84 -8.29
N GLN A 189 15.29 9.32 -9.06
CA GLN A 189 14.17 10.10 -9.62
C GLN A 189 13.24 10.66 -8.52
N ALA A 190 13.10 9.95 -7.40
CA ALA A 190 12.32 10.44 -6.27
C ALA A 190 13.03 11.59 -5.54
N GLN A 191 14.35 11.52 -5.39
CA GLN A 191 15.14 12.58 -4.76
C GLN A 191 15.11 13.87 -5.58
N SER A 192 15.18 13.78 -6.91
CA SER A 192 15.07 14.97 -7.77
C SER A 192 13.70 15.63 -7.63
N LEU A 193 12.62 14.85 -7.72
CA LEU A 193 11.24 15.37 -7.60
C LEU A 193 10.98 16.01 -6.23
N LEU A 194 11.44 15.37 -5.16
CA LEU A 194 11.26 15.91 -3.80
C LEU A 194 12.09 17.18 -3.55
N GLY A 195 13.17 17.38 -4.31
CA GLY A 195 13.98 18.60 -4.27
C GLY A 195 13.32 19.78 -4.99
N GLU A 196 12.49 19.52 -6.01
CA GLU A 196 11.73 20.56 -6.73
C GLU A 196 10.49 21.04 -5.93
N ASP A 197 9.91 20.17 -5.10
CA ASP A 197 8.73 20.47 -4.26
C ASP A 197 9.07 21.17 -2.92
N GLY A 198 10.35 21.50 -2.67
CA GLY A 198 10.87 22.05 -1.40
C GLY A 198 11.00 23.57 -1.40
#